data_AF-E3NYU2-F1
#
_entry.id   AF-E3NYU2-F1
#
_cell.length_a   1.000
_cell.length_b   1.000
_cell.length_c   1.000
_cell.angle_alpha   90.00
_cell.angle_beta   90.00
_cell.angle_gamma   90.00
#
_symmetry.space_group_name_H-M   'P 1'
#
loop_
_entity.id
_entity.type
_entity.pdbx_description
1 polymer ?
#
loop_
_entity_poly.entity_id
_entity_poly.type
_entity_poly.pdbx_seq_one_letter_code
_entity_poly.pdbx_strand_id
1 'polypeptide(L)'
;GCTGIFRTDNVPPEDIVKLVDTFPGQSIDFFGALRARVYDDEVRKWVSGVGVDGVGKKLVNSKEGPPTFEQPKMTLAKLLEYGNMLVQEQENVKRVQLADKYLNEAALGDANQDAIKSGSFYGKAAQQIGVPVPEGCTDPNASNFDPTARSDDGTCLYTF
;
A
#
# COMPACT_ATOMS: atom_id res chain seq x y z
N GLY A 1 -11.67 -19.14 -24.94
CA GLY A 1 -10.85 -18.20 -25.73
C GLY A 1 -11.38 -16.79 -25.58
N CYS A 2 -10.56 -15.77 -25.88
CA CYS A 2 -10.89 -14.36 -25.62
C CYS A 2 -12.19 -13.88 -26.30
N THR A 3 -12.59 -14.49 -27.42
CA THR A 3 -13.88 -14.27 -28.08
C THR A 3 -15.08 -14.46 -27.15
N GLY A 4 -14.98 -15.40 -26.18
CA GLY A 4 -16.05 -15.63 -25.21
C GLY A 4 -16.19 -14.52 -24.17
N ILE A 5 -15.08 -13.84 -23.84
CA ILE A 5 -15.05 -12.75 -22.84
C ILE A 5 -15.80 -11.53 -23.37
N PHE A 6 -15.59 -11.19 -24.64
CA PHE A 6 -16.16 -9.99 -25.28
C PHE A 6 -17.45 -10.26 -26.07
N ARG A 7 -18.02 -11.48 -25.97
CA ARG A 7 -19.18 -11.90 -26.77
C ARG A 7 -20.39 -10.98 -26.62
N THR A 8 -20.61 -10.45 -25.43
CA THR A 8 -21.74 -9.57 -25.15
C THR A 8 -21.48 -8.13 -25.56
N ASP A 9 -20.24 -7.76 -25.90
CA ASP A 9 -19.81 -6.36 -25.98
C ASP A 9 -19.69 -5.82 -27.42
N ASN A 10 -20.17 -6.60 -28.41
CA ASN A 10 -20.18 -6.24 -29.83
C ASN A 10 -18.81 -5.82 -30.38
N VAL A 11 -17.73 -6.40 -29.86
CA VAL A 11 -16.37 -6.18 -30.38
C VAL A 11 -16.17 -7.00 -31.66
N PRO A 12 -15.70 -6.40 -32.78
CA PRO A 12 -15.42 -7.13 -33.99
C PRO A 12 -14.40 -8.26 -33.76
N PRO A 13 -14.61 -9.48 -34.28
CA PRO A 13 -13.67 -10.59 -34.09
C PRO A 13 -12.23 -10.26 -34.50
N GLU A 14 -12.05 -9.49 -35.56
CA GLU A 14 -10.75 -9.01 -36.04
C GLU A 14 -10.03 -8.11 -35.02
N ASP A 15 -10.78 -7.34 -34.25
CA ASP A 15 -10.23 -6.47 -33.21
C ASP A 15 -9.89 -7.28 -31.95
N ILE A 16 -10.65 -8.35 -31.65
CA ILE A 16 -10.29 -9.30 -30.60
C ILE A 16 -8.97 -10.00 -30.95
N VAL A 17 -8.77 -10.39 -32.21
CA VAL A 17 -7.51 -11.00 -32.66
C VAL A 17 -6.35 -10.02 -32.51
N LYS A 18 -6.48 -8.80 -33.03
CA LYS A 18 -5.44 -7.76 -32.87
C LYS A 18 -5.13 -7.47 -31.40
N LEU A 19 -6.14 -7.44 -30.55
CA LEU A 19 -5.96 -7.23 -29.12
C LEU A 19 -5.14 -8.35 -28.47
N VAL A 20 -5.45 -9.62 -28.79
CA VAL A 20 -4.70 -10.77 -28.29
C VAL A 20 -3.27 -10.78 -28.82
N ASP A 21 -3.08 -10.47 -30.10
CA ASP A 21 -1.75 -10.39 -30.73
C ASP A 21 -0.89 -9.26 -30.17
N THR A 22 -1.51 -8.17 -29.70
CA THR A 22 -0.81 -7.03 -29.09
C THR A 22 -0.29 -7.34 -27.68
N PHE A 23 -0.92 -8.27 -26.96
CA PHE A 23 -0.54 -8.66 -25.60
C PHE A 23 -0.12 -10.13 -25.52
N PRO A 24 0.98 -10.51 -26.23
CA PRO A 24 1.44 -11.89 -26.21
C PRO A 24 1.90 -12.28 -24.80
N GLY A 25 1.57 -13.51 -24.39
CA GLY A 25 1.95 -14.05 -23.08
C GLY A 25 1.04 -13.64 -21.90
N GLN A 26 0.04 -12.79 -22.12
CA GLN A 26 -0.99 -12.52 -21.12
C GLN A 26 -1.99 -13.67 -21.01
N SER A 27 -2.46 -13.96 -19.79
CA SER A 27 -3.42 -15.03 -19.53
C SER A 27 -4.85 -14.65 -19.96
N ILE A 28 -5.76 -15.63 -19.98
CA ILE A 28 -7.19 -15.37 -20.23
C ILE A 28 -7.77 -14.41 -19.18
N ASP A 29 -7.30 -14.52 -17.92
CA ASP A 29 -7.75 -13.68 -16.82
C ASP A 29 -7.39 -12.20 -17.03
N PHE A 30 -6.27 -11.90 -17.69
CA PHE A 30 -5.91 -10.53 -18.07
C PHE A 30 -7.00 -9.89 -18.93
N PHE A 31 -7.54 -10.60 -19.92
CA PHE A 31 -8.59 -10.06 -20.79
C PHE A 31 -9.93 -9.95 -20.05
N GLY A 32 -10.18 -10.80 -19.05
CA GLY A 32 -11.32 -10.66 -18.14
C GLY A 32 -11.20 -9.41 -17.26
N ALA A 33 -10.01 -9.16 -16.71
CA ALA A 33 -9.71 -7.96 -15.93
C ALA A 33 -9.76 -6.69 -16.78
N LEU A 34 -9.26 -6.74 -18.01
CA LEU A 34 -9.37 -5.66 -19.00
C LEU A 34 -10.83 -5.28 -19.24
N ARG A 35 -11.69 -6.27 -19.48
CA ARG A 35 -13.12 -6.06 -19.65
C ARG A 35 -13.71 -5.36 -18.42
N ALA A 36 -13.49 -5.93 -17.24
CA ALA A 36 -14.00 -5.36 -15.99
C ALA A 36 -13.54 -3.91 -15.78
N ARG A 37 -12.27 -3.60 -16.08
CA ARG A 37 -11.69 -2.27 -15.91
C ARG A 37 -12.38 -1.19 -16.74
N VAL A 38 -12.85 -1.54 -17.94
CA VAL A 38 -13.61 -0.62 -18.80
C VAL A 38 -15.00 -0.35 -18.21
N TYR A 39 -15.68 -1.37 -17.70
CA TYR A 39 -16.97 -1.21 -17.01
C TYR A 39 -16.82 -0.36 -15.75
N ASP A 40 -15.81 -0.64 -14.93
CA ASP A 40 -15.50 0.13 -13.71
C ASP A 40 -15.30 1.62 -14.00
N ASP A 41 -14.70 1.96 -15.13
CA ASP A 41 -14.49 3.36 -15.53
C ASP A 41 -15.82 4.07 -15.85
N GLU A 42 -16.75 3.39 -16.53
CA GLU A 42 -18.07 3.95 -16.78
C GLU A 42 -18.91 4.07 -15.50
N VAL A 43 -18.80 3.09 -14.59
CA VAL A 43 -19.41 3.19 -13.25
C VAL A 43 -18.84 4.38 -12.49
N ARG A 44 -17.51 4.59 -12.55
CA ARG A 44 -16.86 5.75 -11.93
C ARG A 44 -17.36 7.07 -12.51
N LYS A 45 -17.48 7.18 -13.84
CA LYS A 45 -18.04 8.37 -14.50
C LYS A 45 -19.47 8.65 -14.06
N TRP A 46 -20.30 7.60 -13.96
CA TRP A 46 -21.66 7.72 -13.46
C TRP A 46 -21.70 8.20 -12.01
N VAL A 47 -20.90 7.60 -11.12
CA VAL A 47 -20.78 8.04 -9.71
C VAL A 47 -20.37 9.50 -9.63
N SER A 48 -19.36 9.92 -10.40
CA SER A 48 -18.92 11.32 -10.46
C SER A 48 -20.01 12.26 -10.96
N GLY A 49 -20.83 11.83 -11.92
CA GLY A 49 -21.95 12.63 -12.43
C GLY A 49 -23.13 12.76 -11.46
N VAL A 50 -23.44 11.70 -10.70
CA VAL A 50 -24.50 11.72 -9.67
C VAL A 50 -24.06 12.47 -8.40
N GLY A 51 -22.75 12.47 -8.12
CA GLY A 51 -22.17 12.95 -6.86
C GLY A 51 -22.22 11.86 -5.79
N VAL A 52 -21.13 11.70 -5.04
CA VAL A 52 -20.95 10.62 -4.05
C VAL A 52 -22.07 10.56 -3.01
N ASP A 53 -22.61 11.72 -2.60
CA ASP A 53 -23.70 11.82 -1.62
C ASP A 53 -25.07 11.40 -2.20
N GLY A 54 -25.22 11.45 -3.52
CA GLY A 54 -26.46 11.14 -4.25
C GLY A 54 -26.60 9.68 -4.63
N VAL A 55 -25.50 8.91 -4.66
CA VAL A 55 -25.47 7.52 -5.14
C VAL A 55 -26.38 6.62 -4.30
N GLY A 56 -26.32 6.70 -2.97
CA GLY A 56 -27.13 5.85 -2.09
C GLY A 56 -28.64 6.03 -2.28
N LYS A 57 -29.08 7.27 -2.51
CA LYS A 57 -30.49 7.59 -2.78
C LYS A 57 -30.96 7.00 -4.11
N LYS A 58 -30.09 6.98 -5.13
CA LYS A 58 -30.38 6.43 -6.47
C LYS A 58 -30.31 4.90 -6.54
N LEU A 59 -29.50 4.25 -5.70
CA LEU A 59 -29.32 2.80 -5.73
C LEU A 59 -30.26 2.03 -4.80
N VAL A 60 -30.49 2.52 -3.58
CA VAL A 60 -31.14 1.73 -2.52
C VAL A 60 -32.58 2.18 -2.25
N ASN A 61 -32.88 3.47 -2.40
CA ASN A 61 -34.17 4.07 -2.03
C ASN A 61 -34.91 4.75 -3.20
N SER A 62 -34.54 4.41 -4.44
CA SER A 62 -35.17 4.96 -5.64
C SER A 62 -36.51 4.28 -5.93
N LYS A 63 -37.58 5.07 -6.10
CA LYS A 63 -38.88 4.57 -6.60
C LYS A 63 -38.82 4.19 -8.08
N GLU A 64 -37.81 4.66 -8.80
CA GLU A 64 -37.60 4.41 -10.24
C GLU A 64 -36.76 3.14 -10.51
N GLY A 65 -36.35 2.42 -9.45
CA GLY A 65 -35.46 1.26 -9.56
C GLY A 65 -33.98 1.63 -9.68
N PRO A 66 -33.08 0.63 -9.69
CA PRO A 66 -31.65 0.85 -9.90
C PRO A 66 -31.39 1.43 -11.30
N PRO A 67 -30.39 2.31 -11.45
CA PRO A 67 -30.03 2.90 -12.73
C PRO A 67 -29.64 1.81 -13.73
N THR A 68 -30.19 1.88 -14.94
CA THR A 68 -29.74 1.04 -16.04
C THR A 68 -28.38 1.55 -16.52
N PHE A 69 -27.38 0.68 -16.46
CA PHE A 69 -26.07 0.97 -17.04
C PHE A 69 -26.06 0.54 -18.51
N GLU A 70 -25.92 1.53 -19.39
CA GLU A 70 -25.65 1.27 -20.79
C GLU A 70 -24.28 0.58 -20.93
N GLN A 71 -24.21 -0.41 -21.80
CA GLN A 71 -22.97 -1.14 -22.03
C GLN A 71 -21.90 -0.19 -22.61
N PRO A 72 -20.66 -0.20 -22.07
CA PRO A 72 -19.57 0.60 -22.61
C PRO A 72 -19.28 0.23 -24.07
N LYS A 73 -18.93 1.25 -24.88
CA LYS A 73 -18.36 1.01 -26.20
C LYS A 73 -16.96 0.43 -26.08
N MET A 74 -16.82 -0.86 -26.43
CA MET A 74 -15.57 -1.61 -26.37
C MET A 74 -14.77 -1.47 -27.68
N THR A 75 -14.33 -0.25 -28.00
CA THR A 75 -13.51 -0.01 -29.19
C THR A 75 -12.11 -0.59 -28.99
N LEU A 76 -11.48 -1.04 -30.08
CA LEU A 76 -10.09 -1.55 -30.04
C LEU A 76 -9.14 -0.55 -29.39
N ALA A 77 -9.23 0.73 -29.74
CA ALA A 77 -8.39 1.78 -29.16
C ALA A 77 -8.49 1.85 -27.63
N LYS A 78 -9.73 1.79 -27.09
CA LYS A 78 -9.96 1.78 -25.65
C LYS A 78 -9.38 0.52 -25.01
N LEU A 79 -9.61 -0.65 -25.61
CA LEU A 79 -9.09 -1.92 -25.09
C LEU A 79 -7.55 -1.95 -25.08
N LEU A 80 -6.90 -1.39 -26.10
CA LEU A 80 -5.44 -1.27 -26.15
C LEU A 80 -4.92 -0.30 -25.08
N GLU A 81 -5.58 0.84 -24.89
CA GLU A 81 -5.22 1.82 -23.86
C GLU A 81 -5.26 1.19 -22.46
N TYR A 82 -6.39 0.60 -22.07
CA TYR A 82 -6.53 -0.07 -20.78
C TYR A 82 -5.63 -1.29 -20.66
N GLY A 83 -5.42 -2.04 -21.74
CA GLY A 83 -4.50 -3.19 -21.75
C GLY A 83 -3.07 -2.77 -21.42
N ASN A 84 -2.58 -1.69 -22.04
CA ASN A 84 -1.25 -1.15 -21.74
C ASN A 84 -1.16 -0.63 -20.30
N MET A 85 -2.20 0.04 -19.81
CA MET A 85 -2.26 0.50 -18.42
C MET A 85 -2.17 -0.68 -17.44
N LEU A 86 -2.89 -1.77 -17.68
CA LEU A 86 -2.84 -2.97 -16.82
C LEU A 86 -1.47 -3.65 -16.87
N VAL A 87 -0.83 -3.72 -18.03
CA VAL A 87 0.54 -4.24 -18.14
C VAL A 87 1.52 -3.38 -17.34
N GLN A 88 1.42 -2.05 -17.45
CA GLN A 88 2.24 -1.14 -16.65
C GLN A 88 2.01 -1.33 -15.15
N GLU A 89 0.76 -1.51 -14.73
CA GLU A 89 0.40 -1.79 -13.35
C GLU A 89 1.03 -3.11 -12.86
N GLN A 90 0.96 -4.18 -13.66
CA GLN A 90 1.63 -5.45 -13.36
C GLN A 90 3.14 -5.27 -13.18
N GLU A 91 3.80 -4.55 -14.09
CA GLU A 91 5.24 -4.31 -14.02
C GLU A 91 5.61 -3.46 -12.79
N ASN A 92 4.78 -2.47 -12.45
CA ASN A 92 4.97 -1.67 -11.24
C ASN A 92 4.87 -2.53 -9.97
N VAL A 93 3.86 -3.40 -9.87
CA VAL A 93 3.69 -4.31 -8.73
C VAL A 93 4.89 -5.23 -8.60
N LYS A 94 5.37 -5.84 -9.70
CA LYS A 94 6.57 -6.69 -9.68
C LYS A 94 7.81 -5.93 -9.22
N ARG A 95 8.01 -4.70 -9.70
CA ARG A 95 9.14 -3.86 -9.29
C ARG A 95 9.11 -3.52 -7.80
N VAL A 96 7.94 -3.14 -7.28
CA VAL A 96 7.76 -2.84 -5.86
C VAL A 96 8.04 -4.07 -5.00
N GLN A 97 7.45 -5.22 -5.36
CA GLN A 97 7.69 -6.49 -4.64
C GLN A 97 9.16 -6.90 -4.63
N LEU A 98 9.85 -6.71 -5.75
CA LEU A 98 11.28 -7.00 -5.85
C LEU A 98 12.10 -6.07 -4.94
N ALA A 99 11.79 -4.76 -4.94
CA ALA A 99 12.45 -3.80 -4.05
C ALA A 99 12.21 -4.15 -2.57
N ASP A 100 10.98 -4.47 -2.19
CA ASP A 100 10.63 -4.89 -0.83
C ASP A 100 11.41 -6.15 -0.43
N LYS A 101 11.55 -7.12 -1.33
CA LYS A 101 12.35 -8.33 -1.08
C LYS A 101 13.81 -7.99 -0.82
N TYR A 102 14.44 -7.15 -1.64
CA TYR A 102 15.84 -6.75 -1.43
C TYR A 102 16.03 -5.96 -0.14
N LEU A 103 15.12 -5.06 0.21
CA LEU A 103 15.18 -4.30 1.46
C LEU A 103 15.03 -5.22 2.68
N ASN A 104 14.11 -6.19 2.62
CA ASN A 104 13.93 -7.19 3.68
C ASN A 104 15.15 -8.11 3.82
N GLU A 105 15.73 -8.58 2.71
CA GLU A 105 16.93 -9.41 2.72
C GLU A 105 18.16 -8.63 3.20
N ALA A 106 18.31 -7.35 2.83
CA ALA A 106 19.37 -6.49 3.35
C ALA A 106 19.18 -6.16 4.83
N ALA A 107 17.94 -5.97 5.30
CA ALA A 107 17.64 -5.76 6.72
C ALA A 107 17.86 -7.03 7.56
N LEU A 108 17.66 -8.22 6.99
CA LEU A 108 17.99 -9.50 7.63
C LEU A 108 19.47 -9.91 7.44
N GLY A 109 20.21 -9.24 6.57
CA GLY A 109 21.50 -9.67 6.04
C GLY A 109 22.65 -9.74 7.04
N ASP A 110 22.59 -9.03 8.16
CA ASP A 110 23.65 -9.09 9.20
C ASP A 110 23.13 -8.93 10.65
N ALA A 111 21.83 -8.70 10.86
CA ALA A 111 21.33 -8.26 12.18
C ALA A 111 20.71 -9.36 13.06
N ASN A 112 20.39 -10.55 12.54
CA ASN A 112 19.53 -11.49 13.28
C ASN A 112 19.98 -12.96 13.38
N GLN A 113 21.00 -13.39 12.63
CA GLN A 113 21.50 -14.77 12.79
C GLN A 113 22.30 -14.96 14.09
N ASP A 114 23.09 -13.96 14.50
CA ASP A 114 23.83 -14.01 15.77
C ASP A 114 22.93 -13.67 16.98
N ALA A 115 21.91 -12.83 16.81
CA ALA A 115 21.00 -12.42 17.89
C ALA A 115 20.02 -13.54 18.31
N ILE A 116 19.55 -14.37 17.36
CA ILE A 116 18.65 -15.49 17.65
C ILE A 116 19.40 -16.68 18.28
N LYS A 117 20.64 -16.96 17.85
CA LYS A 117 21.47 -18.02 18.47
C LYS A 117 21.98 -17.63 19.86
N SER A 118 22.16 -16.35 20.14
CA SER A 118 22.56 -15.84 21.46
C SER A 118 21.40 -15.53 22.39
N GLY A 119 20.14 -15.68 21.95
CA GLY A 119 18.95 -15.48 22.79
C GLY A 119 18.73 -14.05 23.27
N SER A 120 19.25 -13.04 22.56
CA SER A 120 19.27 -11.64 23.04
C SER A 120 18.19 -10.74 22.42
N PHE A 121 17.20 -11.27 21.72
CA PHE A 121 16.41 -10.44 20.79
C PHE A 121 15.05 -9.90 21.27
N TYR A 122 14.55 -10.19 22.49
CA TYR A 122 13.33 -9.51 22.95
C TYR A 122 13.45 -9.01 24.39
N GLY A 123 13.75 -7.71 24.53
CA GLY A 123 13.19 -6.92 25.63
C GLY A 123 13.94 -6.85 26.96
N LYS A 124 15.29 -6.75 26.97
CA LYS A 124 16.05 -6.42 28.20
C LYS A 124 17.25 -5.48 28.04
N ALA A 125 17.33 -4.68 26.99
CA ALA A 125 18.37 -3.64 26.87
C ALA A 125 18.12 -2.37 27.73
N ALA A 126 17.16 -2.40 28.67
CA ALA A 126 16.96 -1.33 29.64
C ALA A 126 17.29 -1.73 31.10
N GLN A 127 17.60 -2.99 31.39
CA GLN A 127 17.81 -3.45 32.76
C GLN A 127 18.81 -4.62 32.79
N GLN A 128 20.10 -4.38 32.52
CA GLN A 128 21.17 -5.27 33.02
C GLN A 128 22.61 -4.79 32.79
N ILE A 129 22.84 -3.48 32.71
CA ILE A 129 24.13 -2.95 33.17
C ILE A 129 23.79 -2.17 34.43
N GLY A 130 24.10 -2.74 35.59
CA GLY A 130 24.17 -1.99 36.84
C GLY A 130 25.33 -1.02 36.78
N VAL A 131 25.29 -0.07 35.84
CA VAL A 131 26.11 1.14 35.94
C VAL A 131 25.49 1.92 37.09
N PRO A 132 26.18 2.11 38.21
CA PRO A 132 25.69 3.02 39.23
C PRO A 132 25.58 4.39 38.55
N VAL A 133 24.35 4.86 38.36
CA VAL A 133 24.10 6.24 37.93
C VAL A 133 24.56 7.09 39.11
N PRO A 134 25.58 7.95 38.97
CA PRO A 134 26.02 8.78 40.08
C PRO A 134 24.86 9.70 40.49
N GLU A 135 24.40 9.59 41.73
CA GLU A 135 23.34 10.42 42.31
C GLU A 135 23.98 11.52 43.15
N GLY A 136 23.48 12.74 43.05
CA GLY A 136 23.98 13.93 43.74
C GLY A 136 23.32 15.20 43.19
N CYS A 137 23.58 16.36 43.80
CA CYS A 137 22.94 17.60 43.36
C CYS A 137 23.34 17.98 41.93
N THR A 138 22.38 18.05 41.02
CA THR A 138 22.62 18.42 39.60
C THR A 138 22.41 19.91 39.29
N ASP A 139 22.01 20.72 40.28
CA ASP A 139 21.82 22.17 40.09
C ASP A 139 23.14 22.93 40.31
N PRO A 140 23.70 23.60 39.27
CA PRO A 140 24.94 24.37 39.38
C PRO A 140 24.87 25.59 40.31
N ASN A 141 23.67 26.01 40.71
CA ASN A 141 23.46 27.11 41.65
C ASN A 141 23.41 26.66 43.11
N ALA A 142 23.44 25.35 43.37
CA ALA A 142 23.50 24.81 44.73
C ALA A 142 24.94 24.81 45.25
N SER A 143 25.11 25.02 46.55
CA SER A 143 26.41 25.03 47.21
C SER A 143 27.12 23.68 47.21
N ASN A 144 26.39 22.58 46.98
CA ASN A 144 26.88 21.21 46.91
C ASN A 144 26.69 20.57 45.53
N PHE A 145 26.69 21.36 44.45
CA PHE A 145 26.64 20.86 43.08
C PHE A 145 27.71 19.80 42.82
N ASP A 146 27.30 18.63 42.32
CA ASP A 146 28.18 17.55 41.87
C ASP A 146 28.16 17.43 40.33
N PRO A 147 29.25 17.78 39.62
CA PRO A 147 29.30 17.71 38.17
C PRO A 147 29.32 16.28 37.61
N THR A 148 29.54 15.28 38.47
CA THR A 148 29.51 13.85 38.10
C THR A 148 28.11 13.24 38.25
N ALA A 149 27.22 13.89 39.01
CA ALA A 149 25.85 13.45 39.17
C ALA A 149 25.09 13.46 37.84
N ARG A 150 24.38 12.36 37.59
CA ARG A 150 23.53 12.13 36.41
C ARG A 150 22.06 12.03 36.79
N SER A 151 21.76 11.93 38.08
CA SER A 151 20.42 12.01 38.65
C SER A 151 20.48 12.86 39.91
N ASP A 152 19.52 13.78 40.06
CA ASP A 152 19.39 14.58 41.28
C ASP A 152 18.85 13.71 42.41
N ASP A 153 19.54 13.70 43.55
CA ASP A 153 19.14 12.99 44.77
C ASP A 153 18.30 13.87 45.71
N GLY A 154 18.07 15.14 45.35
CA GLY A 154 17.30 16.09 46.13
C GLY A 154 18.04 16.65 47.34
N THR A 155 19.36 16.43 47.44
CA THR A 155 20.19 16.96 48.54
C THR A 155 20.73 18.37 48.29
N CYS A 156 20.32 19.04 47.20
CA CYS A 156 20.79 20.38 46.85
C CYS A 156 20.58 21.40 47.99
N LEU A 157 21.67 22.04 48.41
CA LEU A 157 21.72 23.04 49.46
C LEU A 157 21.81 24.43 48.84
N TYR A 158 20.80 25.27 49.12
CA TYR A 158 20.79 26.67 48.71
C TYR A 158 20.96 27.55 49.92
N THR A 159 22.00 28.37 49.91
CA THR A 159 22.14 29.46 50.87
C THR A 159 21.43 30.70 50.31
N PHE A 160 20.50 31.23 51.10
CA PHE A 160 19.85 32.51 50.83
C PHE A 160 20.74 33.68 51.29
#